data_AF-A0A126QU69-F1
#
_entry.id   AF-A0A126QU69-F1
#
_cell.length_a   1.000
_cell.length_b   1.000
_cell.length_c   1.000
_cell.angle_alpha   90.00
_cell.angle_beta   90.00
_cell.angle_gamma   90.00
#
_symmetry.space_group_name_H-M   'P 1'
#
loop_
_entity.id
_entity.type
_entity.pdbx_description
1 polymer ?
#
loop_
_entity_poly.entity_id
_entity_poly.type
_entity_poly.pdbx_seq_one_letter_code
_entity_poly.pdbx_strand_id
1 'polypeptide(L)'
;MRDRATSIPIDGRLDDRKTVKNNPIPYEDLPDDVKEFIARRGKDKGREATILDTLSSKHMLTILMYVGKMSPVVKSDIYNDVSRCSNMGEKIEALSDLGLIKIYRPARTKTNVVVITDKGKEVVARIQGILDVIDDRVPAGKE
;
A
#
# COMPACT_ATOMS: atom_id res chain seq x y z
N MET A 1 29.86 48.09 20.53
CA MET A 1 30.34 46.81 19.98
C MET A 1 29.65 45.69 20.73
N ARG A 2 29.02 44.78 19.98
CA ARG A 2 28.27 43.62 20.49
C ARG A 2 29.26 42.60 21.02
N ASP A 3 28.97 42.02 22.18
CA ASP A 3 29.12 40.58 22.45
C ASP A 3 28.53 40.26 23.82
N ARG A 4 27.30 39.74 23.81
CA ARG A 4 26.79 38.90 24.89
C ARG A 4 26.47 37.54 24.27
N ALA A 5 27.41 36.62 24.43
CA ALA A 5 27.11 35.21 24.39
C ALA A 5 26.15 34.89 25.55
N THR A 6 25.00 34.29 25.24
CA THR A 6 24.41 33.15 25.96
C THR A 6 23.05 32.79 25.36
N SER A 7 22.98 31.60 24.75
CA SER A 7 21.81 30.70 24.80
C SER A 7 22.30 29.33 24.29
N ILE A 8 22.83 28.49 25.18
CA ILE A 8 22.20 27.29 25.78
C ILE A 8 21.94 26.18 24.73
N PRO A 9 22.49 24.97 24.93
CA PRO A 9 22.43 23.88 23.95
C PRO A 9 21.01 23.33 23.86
N ILE A 10 20.49 23.26 22.65
CA ILE A 10 19.27 22.50 22.35
C ILE A 10 19.73 21.29 21.55
N ASP A 11 19.86 20.18 22.28
CA ASP A 11 19.88 18.79 21.82
C ASP A 11 20.86 18.45 20.68
N GLY A 12 21.88 17.67 21.01
CA GLY A 12 23.02 17.31 20.15
C GLY A 12 22.66 16.41 18.96
N ARG A 13 21.84 16.90 18.04
CA ARG A 13 21.61 16.32 16.71
C ARG A 13 22.18 17.25 15.66
N LEU A 14 23.34 16.86 15.12
CA LEU A 14 23.74 17.29 13.78
C LEU A 14 22.72 16.67 12.81
N ASP A 15 21.75 17.47 12.40
CA ASP A 15 20.81 17.11 11.34
C ASP A 15 21.54 17.30 10.00
N ASP A 16 22.33 16.29 9.60
CA ASP A 16 23.12 16.28 8.36
C ASP A 16 22.26 16.10 7.09
N ARG A 17 20.95 16.33 7.18
CA ARG A 17 20.12 16.50 6.00
C ARG A 17 20.29 17.93 5.50
N LYS A 18 21.27 18.14 4.62
CA LYS A 18 21.16 19.21 3.63
C LYS A 18 19.86 18.98 2.86
N THR A 19 18.76 19.57 3.33
CA THR A 19 17.55 19.76 2.55
C THR A 19 17.98 20.53 1.32
N VAL A 20 18.05 19.86 0.17
CA VAL A 20 18.05 20.56 -1.12
C VAL A 20 16.80 21.42 -1.08
N LYS A 21 16.97 22.74 -0.91
CA LYS A 21 15.87 23.69 -1.00
C LYS A 21 15.40 23.66 -2.45
N ASN A 22 14.46 22.79 -2.76
CA ASN A 22 13.68 22.89 -3.98
C ASN A 22 12.86 24.16 -3.84
N ASN A 23 13.39 25.28 -4.32
CA ASN A 23 12.62 26.50 -4.45
C ASN A 23 11.45 26.20 -5.40
N PRO A 24 10.21 26.56 -5.03
CA PRO A 24 9.07 26.42 -5.92
C PRO A 24 9.34 27.15 -7.25
N ILE A 25 9.12 26.47 -8.37
CA ILE A 25 9.24 27.06 -9.71
C ILE A 25 7.91 27.76 -10.03
N PRO A 26 7.91 29.06 -10.38
CA PRO A 26 6.71 29.75 -10.86
C PRO A 26 6.08 29.04 -12.06
N TYR A 27 4.75 29.09 -12.19
CA TYR A 27 4.03 28.37 -13.25
C TYR A 27 4.47 28.81 -14.66
N GLU A 28 4.79 30.09 -14.78
CA GLU A 28 5.26 30.77 -15.99
C GLU A 28 6.58 30.18 -16.49
N ASP A 29 7.42 29.73 -15.56
CA ASP A 29 8.75 29.16 -15.82
C ASP A 29 8.71 27.64 -16.03
N LEU A 30 7.54 27.02 -15.93
CA LEU A 30 7.39 25.59 -16.21
C LEU A 30 7.56 25.30 -17.71
N PRO A 31 8.16 24.15 -18.05
CA PRO A 31 8.12 23.60 -19.41
C PRO A 31 6.69 23.47 -19.95
N ASP A 32 6.51 23.65 -21.26
CA ASP A 32 5.18 23.66 -21.89
C ASP A 32 4.45 22.32 -21.80
N ASP A 33 5.19 21.20 -21.82
CA ASP A 33 4.65 19.85 -21.61
C ASP A 33 4.12 19.67 -20.17
N VAL A 34 4.78 20.28 -19.18
CA VAL A 34 4.32 20.29 -17.78
C VAL A 34 3.09 21.18 -17.60
N LYS A 35 3.07 22.36 -18.21
CA LYS A 35 1.88 23.24 -18.24
C LYS A 35 0.69 22.54 -18.88
N GLU A 36 0.91 21.87 -20.00
CA GLU A 36 -0.10 21.11 -20.72
C GLU A 36 -0.63 19.93 -19.88
N PHE A 37 0.26 19.19 -19.21
CA PHE A 37 -0.12 18.12 -18.28
C PHE A 37 -0.99 18.63 -17.13
N ILE A 38 -0.62 19.75 -16.50
CA ILE A 38 -1.39 20.37 -15.41
C ILE A 38 -2.78 20.83 -15.90
N ALA A 39 -2.85 21.45 -17.08
CA ALA A 39 -4.10 21.91 -17.67
C ALA A 39 -5.06 20.75 -18.01
N ARG A 40 -4.52 19.59 -18.44
CA ARG A 40 -5.30 18.37 -18.71
C ARG A 40 -5.85 17.73 -17.43
N ARG A 41 -5.09 17.80 -16.32
CA ARG A 41 -5.45 17.15 -15.05
C ARG A 41 -6.76 17.66 -14.42
N GLY A 42 -7.16 18.90 -14.71
CA GLY A 42 -8.42 19.47 -14.24
C GLY A 42 -9.69 18.86 -14.85
N LYS A 43 -9.55 18.05 -15.92
CA LYS A 43 -10.68 17.50 -16.69
C LYS A 43 -10.96 16.01 -16.42
N ASP A 44 -10.04 15.28 -15.80
CA ASP A 44 -10.19 13.84 -15.50
C ASP A 44 -10.91 13.59 -14.16
N LYS A 45 -12.20 13.94 -14.08
CA LYS A 45 -13.04 13.70 -12.88
C LYS A 45 -13.86 12.39 -12.94
N GLY A 46 -13.48 11.42 -13.77
CA GLY A 46 -14.28 10.22 -13.99
C GLY A 46 -13.49 8.97 -14.39
N ARG A 47 -12.25 8.81 -13.93
CA ARG A 47 -11.50 7.59 -14.21
C ARG A 47 -12.13 6.42 -13.44
N GLU A 48 -12.60 5.40 -14.16
CA GLU A 48 -13.03 4.14 -13.55
C GLU A 48 -11.89 3.53 -12.74
N ALA A 49 -12.21 3.01 -11.55
CA ALA A 49 -11.24 2.34 -10.70
C ALA A 49 -10.71 1.10 -11.44
N THR A 50 -9.40 1.08 -11.67
CA THR A 50 -8.74 -0.06 -12.29
C THR A 50 -8.59 -1.20 -11.28
N ILE A 51 -8.36 -2.42 -11.76
CA ILE A 51 -8.03 -3.58 -10.91
C ILE A 51 -6.80 -3.26 -10.03
N LEU A 52 -5.84 -2.49 -10.57
CA LEU A 52 -4.68 -2.05 -9.82
C LEU A 52 -5.10 -1.13 -8.67
N ASP A 53 -6.02 -0.19 -8.86
CA ASP A 53 -6.53 0.68 -7.78
C ASP A 53 -7.20 -0.14 -6.67
N THR A 54 -7.98 -1.16 -7.06
CA THR A 54 -8.57 -2.12 -6.11
C THR A 54 -7.49 -2.86 -5.33
N LEU A 55 -6.49 -3.44 -5.97
CA LEU A 55 -5.42 -4.18 -5.28
C LEU A 55 -4.50 -3.25 -4.45
N SER A 56 -4.32 -2.01 -4.88
CA SER A 56 -3.53 -0.99 -4.17
C SER A 56 -4.23 -0.47 -2.92
N SER A 57 -5.54 -0.74 -2.79
CA SER A 57 -6.30 -0.34 -1.62
C SER A 57 -5.76 -1.01 -0.36
N LYS A 58 -5.79 -0.27 0.75
CA LYS A 58 -5.19 -0.69 2.02
C LYS A 58 -5.59 -2.13 2.39
N HIS A 59 -4.60 -2.95 2.75
CA HIS A 59 -4.72 -4.36 3.14
C HIS A 59 -5.12 -5.36 2.03
N MET A 60 -5.49 -4.95 0.81
CA MET A 60 -5.94 -5.90 -0.22
C MET A 60 -4.88 -6.93 -0.59
N LEU A 61 -3.66 -6.48 -0.91
CA LEU A 61 -2.53 -7.37 -1.18
C LEU A 61 -2.15 -8.19 0.06
N THR A 62 -2.17 -7.60 1.25
CA THR A 62 -1.82 -8.30 2.49
C THR A 62 -2.81 -9.43 2.81
N ILE A 63 -4.10 -9.21 2.61
CA ILE A 63 -5.14 -10.25 2.75
C ILE A 63 -4.88 -11.38 1.75
N LEU A 64 -4.66 -11.03 0.48
CA LEU A 64 -4.43 -12.02 -0.57
C LEU A 64 -3.18 -12.88 -0.29
N MET A 65 -2.08 -12.25 0.11
CA MET A 65 -0.84 -12.93 0.50
C MET A 65 -1.03 -13.82 1.73
N TYR A 66 -1.75 -13.32 2.75
CA TYR A 66 -2.05 -14.09 3.97
C TYR A 66 -2.87 -15.36 3.63
N VAL A 67 -3.97 -15.20 2.87
CA VAL A 67 -4.78 -16.34 2.45
C VAL A 67 -3.96 -17.29 1.57
N GLY A 68 -3.09 -16.78 0.69
CA GLY A 68 -2.22 -17.63 -0.13
C GLY A 68 -1.27 -18.51 0.67
N LYS A 69 -0.80 -18.03 1.83
CA LYS A 69 0.09 -18.80 2.73
C LYS A 69 -0.68 -19.74 3.65
N MET A 70 -1.85 -19.32 4.14
CA MET A 70 -2.53 -19.97 5.25
C MET A 70 -3.78 -20.77 4.84
N SER A 71 -4.21 -20.69 3.57
CA SER A 71 -5.47 -21.31 3.11
C SER A 71 -5.53 -22.83 3.38
N PRO A 72 -6.68 -23.37 3.85
CA PRO A 72 -7.92 -22.66 4.18
C PRO A 72 -7.87 -21.91 5.52
N VAL A 73 -8.51 -20.74 5.59
CA VAL A 73 -8.61 -19.92 6.82
C VAL A 73 -10.04 -19.49 7.08
N VAL A 74 -10.38 -19.07 8.29
CA VAL A 74 -11.68 -18.44 8.56
C VAL A 74 -11.57 -16.92 8.60
N LYS A 75 -12.68 -16.20 8.34
CA LYS A 75 -12.66 -14.72 8.32
C LYS A 75 -12.10 -14.10 9.62
N SER A 76 -12.34 -14.74 10.77
CA SER A 76 -11.79 -14.26 12.07
C SER A 76 -10.27 -14.31 12.12
N ASP A 77 -9.62 -15.30 11.49
CA ASP A 77 -8.16 -15.42 11.47
C ASP A 77 -7.57 -14.26 10.66
N ILE A 78 -8.16 -13.96 9.50
CA ILE A 78 -7.78 -12.81 8.67
C ILE A 78 -7.90 -11.51 9.46
N TYR A 79 -8.97 -11.34 10.23
CA TYR A 79 -9.17 -10.12 11.03
C TYR A 79 -8.15 -9.98 12.17
N ASN A 80 -7.73 -11.09 12.76
CA ASN A 80 -6.75 -11.08 13.84
C ASN A 80 -5.33 -10.86 13.33
N ASP A 81 -4.96 -11.50 12.22
CA ASP A 81 -3.59 -11.55 11.75
C ASP A 81 -3.24 -10.47 10.74
N VAL A 82 -4.23 -9.90 10.04
CA VAL A 82 -4.01 -8.83 9.05
C VAL A 82 -4.43 -7.46 9.59
N SER A 83 -5.70 -7.31 9.98
CA SER A 83 -6.27 -6.04 10.48
C SER A 83 -7.72 -6.21 10.94
N ARG A 84 -8.12 -5.44 11.96
CA ARG A 84 -9.50 -5.41 12.49
C ARG A 84 -10.35 -4.23 11.96
N CYS A 85 -9.98 -3.64 10.83
CA CYS A 85 -10.74 -2.50 10.28
C CYS A 85 -12.17 -2.90 9.84
N SER A 86 -13.11 -1.96 9.97
CA SER A 86 -14.56 -2.22 9.77
C SER A 86 -14.90 -2.70 8.36
N ASN A 87 -14.15 -2.25 7.35
CA ASN A 87 -14.34 -2.63 5.95
C ASN A 87 -13.49 -3.84 5.51
N MET A 88 -13.04 -4.71 6.42
CA MET A 88 -12.35 -5.97 6.04
C MET A 88 -13.28 -6.94 5.31
N GLY A 89 -14.55 -7.00 5.71
CA GLY A 89 -15.55 -7.86 5.07
C GLY A 89 -15.67 -7.54 3.57
N GLU A 90 -15.84 -6.26 3.24
CA GLU A 90 -15.93 -5.77 1.85
C GLU A 90 -14.68 -6.11 1.03
N LYS A 91 -13.48 -6.01 1.61
CA LYS A 91 -12.23 -6.37 0.93
C LYS A 91 -12.15 -7.86 0.59
N ILE A 92 -12.60 -8.71 1.52
CA ILE A 92 -12.64 -10.16 1.30
C ILE A 92 -13.67 -10.50 0.21
N GLU A 93 -14.86 -9.88 0.23
CA GLU A 93 -15.84 -10.09 -0.84
C GLU A 93 -15.29 -9.58 -2.19
N ALA A 94 -14.63 -8.41 -2.24
CA ALA A 94 -14.01 -7.90 -3.48
C ALA A 94 -12.94 -8.84 -4.05
N LEU A 95 -12.11 -9.48 -3.21
CA LEU A 95 -11.16 -10.51 -3.66
C LEU A 95 -11.87 -11.77 -4.18
N SER A 96 -13.04 -12.10 -3.63
CA SER A 96 -13.89 -13.18 -4.13
C SER A 96 -14.51 -12.82 -5.48
N ASP A 97 -14.98 -11.59 -5.65
CA ASP A 97 -15.54 -11.08 -6.90
C ASP A 97 -14.51 -11.05 -8.03
N LEU A 98 -13.25 -10.76 -7.69
CA LEU A 98 -12.11 -10.87 -8.62
C LEU A 98 -11.72 -12.34 -8.95
N GLY A 99 -12.34 -13.32 -8.28
CA GLY A 99 -12.09 -14.74 -8.45
C GLY A 99 -10.75 -15.21 -7.86
N LEU A 100 -10.13 -14.42 -6.98
CA LEU A 100 -8.83 -14.73 -6.37
C LEU A 100 -8.99 -15.65 -5.14
N ILE A 101 -10.15 -15.57 -4.48
CA ILE A 101 -10.51 -16.45 -3.37
C ILE A 101 -11.94 -16.97 -3.55
N LYS A 102 -12.31 -17.97 -2.76
CA LYS A 102 -13.68 -18.49 -2.60
C LYS A 102 -14.07 -18.43 -1.13
N ILE A 103 -15.34 -18.11 -0.89
CA ILE A 103 -15.91 -18.07 0.46
C ILE A 103 -16.97 -19.17 0.56
N TYR A 104 -16.75 -20.13 1.46
CA TYR A 104 -17.68 -21.20 1.79
C TYR A 104 -18.40 -20.89 3.10
N ARG A 105 -19.71 -21.16 3.14
CA ARG A 105 -20.57 -21.01 4.32
C ARG A 105 -21.12 -22.39 4.71
N PRO A 106 -20.40 -23.18 5.53
CA PRO A 106 -20.84 -24.52 5.89
C PRO A 106 -22.15 -24.48 6.68
N ALA A 107 -23.12 -25.33 6.35
CA ALA A 107 -24.46 -25.29 6.97
C ALA A 107 -24.44 -25.51 8.50
N ARG A 108 -23.42 -26.21 9.03
CA ARG A 108 -23.32 -26.57 10.46
C ARG A 108 -22.59 -25.54 11.31
N THR A 109 -21.96 -24.54 10.72
CA THR A 109 -21.14 -23.56 11.43
C THR A 109 -21.47 -22.15 10.96
N LYS A 110 -21.53 -21.17 11.85
CA LYS A 110 -21.71 -19.76 11.47
C LYS A 110 -20.43 -19.12 10.88
N THR A 111 -19.41 -19.93 10.61
CA THR A 111 -18.08 -19.48 10.22
C THR A 111 -17.93 -19.47 8.70
N ASN A 112 -17.41 -18.38 8.16
CA ASN A 112 -17.08 -18.28 6.74
C ASN A 112 -15.64 -18.79 6.54
N VAL A 113 -15.49 -19.85 5.72
CA VAL A 113 -14.19 -20.41 5.34
C VAL A 113 -13.75 -19.78 4.03
N VAL A 114 -12.54 -19.23 4.01
CA VAL A 114 -11.93 -18.57 2.86
C VAL A 114 -10.83 -19.46 2.31
N VAL A 115 -10.88 -19.71 1.00
CA VAL A 115 -9.96 -20.59 0.28
C VAL A 115 -9.38 -19.87 -0.92
N ILE A 116 -8.06 -19.98 -1.14
CA ILE A 116 -7.44 -19.38 -2.33
C ILE A 116 -7.79 -20.20 -3.60
N THR A 117 -8.06 -19.51 -4.70
CA THR A 117 -8.26 -20.17 -6.02
C THR A 117 -6.93 -20.41 -6.71
N ASP A 118 -6.91 -21.21 -7.78
CA ASP A 118 -5.68 -21.38 -8.58
C ASP A 118 -5.23 -20.06 -9.24
N LYS A 119 -6.20 -19.24 -9.69
CA LYS A 119 -5.94 -17.86 -10.13
C LYS A 119 -5.33 -17.02 -9.01
N GLY A 120 -5.84 -17.12 -7.79
CA GLY A 120 -5.28 -16.45 -6.61
C GLY A 120 -3.85 -16.87 -6.33
N LYS A 121 -3.55 -18.18 -6.39
CA LYS A 121 -2.19 -18.71 -6.20
C LYS A 121 -1.21 -18.16 -7.23
N GLU A 122 -1.61 -18.10 -8.49
CA GLU A 122 -0.78 -17.54 -9.56
C GLU A 122 -0.46 -16.06 -9.30
N VAL A 123 -1.45 -15.27 -8.87
CA VAL A 123 -1.25 -13.86 -8.52
C VAL A 123 -0.33 -13.72 -7.31
N VAL A 124 -0.52 -14.52 -6.26
CA VAL A 124 0.37 -14.53 -5.07
C VAL A 124 1.81 -14.85 -5.46
N ALA A 125 2.03 -15.84 -6.33
CA ALA A 125 3.37 -16.20 -6.79
C ALA A 125 4.03 -15.05 -7.56
N ARG A 126 3.28 -14.31 -8.39
CA ARG A 126 3.79 -13.14 -9.11
C ARG A 126 4.12 -11.98 -8.18
N ILE A 127 3.27 -11.73 -7.18
CA ILE A 127 3.53 -10.70 -6.16
C ILE A 127 4.79 -11.06 -5.38
N GLN A 128 4.94 -12.33 -4.97
CA GLN A 128 6.14 -12.80 -4.28
C GLN A 128 7.39 -12.59 -5.14
N GLY A 129 7.35 -12.95 -6.43
CA GLY A 129 8.48 -12.69 -7.33
C GLY A 129 8.85 -11.21 -7.46
N ILE A 130 7.88 -10.29 -7.36
CA ILE A 130 8.17 -8.84 -7.30
C ILE A 130 8.86 -8.48 -5.98
N LEU A 131 8.38 -9.03 -4.85
CA LEU A 131 8.97 -8.79 -3.54
C LEU A 131 10.40 -9.30 -3.47
N ASP A 132 10.66 -10.50 -4.00
CA ASP A 132 12.00 -11.09 -4.03
C ASP A 132 13.00 -10.18 -4.78
N VAL A 133 12.58 -9.61 -5.92
CA VAL A 133 13.40 -8.63 -6.69
C VAL A 133 13.66 -7.35 -5.91
N ILE A 134 12.74 -6.93 -5.04
CA ILE A 134 12.88 -5.73 -4.22
C ILE A 134 13.79 -6.02 -3.02
N ASP A 135 13.58 -7.13 -2.32
CA ASP A 135 14.35 -7.52 -1.14
C ASP A 135 15.83 -7.73 -1.50
N ASP A 136 16.13 -8.29 -2.67
CA ASP A 136 17.51 -8.39 -3.21
C ASP A 136 18.19 -7.02 -3.44
N ARG A 137 17.42 -5.93 -3.44
CA ARG A 137 17.89 -4.56 -3.71
C ARG A 137 17.83 -3.63 -2.50
N VAL A 138 17.26 -4.06 -1.37
CA VAL A 138 17.26 -3.28 -0.14
C VAL A 138 18.44 -3.75 0.73
N PRO A 139 19.55 -3.00 0.81
CA PRO A 139 20.60 -3.33 1.77
C PRO A 139 19.97 -3.31 3.15
N ALA A 140 20.09 -4.43 3.88
CA ALA A 140 19.61 -4.57 5.24
C ALA A 140 20.04 -3.34 6.05
N GLY A 141 19.07 -2.47 6.36
CA GLY A 141 19.29 -1.35 7.27
C GLY A 141 19.69 -1.96 8.59
N LYS A 142 20.92 -1.71 9.01
CA LYS A 142 21.40 -2.09 10.34
C LYS A 142 20.45 -1.52 11.39
N GLU A 143 20.04 -2.40 12.30
CA GLU A 143 19.20 -2.15 13.48
C GLU A 143 19.68 -0.95 14.31
#